data_AF-A0A2W4ICH8-F1
#
_entry.id   AF-A0A2W4ICH8-F1
#
_cell.length_a   1.000
_cell.length_b   1.000
_cell.length_c   1.000
_cell.angle_alpha   90.00
_cell.angle_beta   90.00
_cell.angle_gamma   90.00
#
_symmetry.space_group_name_H-M   'P 1'
#
loop_
_entity.id
_entity.type
_entity.pdbx_description
1 polymer ?
#
loop_
_entity_poly.entity_id
_entity_poly.type
_entity_poly.pdbx_seq_one_letter_code
_entity_poly.pdbx_strand_id
1 'polypeptide(L)'
;MNTIQKPASSQSDKCRSSRGATMPLVIFSLAVTIAMLAVSVDVMRTAYCTSLLQNAAQSAGLHAIYGAFSDDGELKPGQSADNIAQALSQPNGTSGAPWFQAPAGPSDDGTIVQTPVIFSSSDLSVSTINPDNAGDLLLSLKARRDGSDALKLKFLPLIYGFGSLFGQSTQPGIDRASPYRVAEVCLQPATRIGGARSDNNGPVQSSFASPRICASFPIALSNNQWQTAAQPSQNTLLYNIKIAGTKHSNQAAGGEINGCFVNITRTGGSEFYGDAAGSQAVSQLFDNLAAFSGDSPFALSASVEKDSRISAFDADAQAFTSRAQQITTRLNKLINMAPARFYILPVLESDPIINGKNRVIGFARMRLAKATFDPDDSSIKLQMEIGQARPMANASVGTQVAAIPQLGAAFIQAAQSGTVFSPRVFSQNGLSALPRGIVMAPALSPRAINGGEI
;
A
#
# COMPACT_ATOMS: atom_id res chain seq x y z
N MET A 1 -62.58 96.84 -15.64
CA MET A 1 -62.07 96.60 -17.01
C MET A 1 -61.17 95.38 -16.95
N ASN A 2 -61.47 94.38 -17.80
CA ASN A 2 -60.85 93.07 -18.06
C ASN A 2 -59.38 92.90 -17.57
N THR A 3 -58.94 91.73 -17.07
CA THR A 3 -58.96 90.45 -17.80
C THR A 3 -58.63 89.29 -16.84
N ILE A 4 -59.29 88.15 -17.03
CA ILE A 4 -58.97 86.84 -16.44
C ILE A 4 -57.70 86.29 -17.10
N GLN A 5 -56.75 85.77 -16.31
CA GLN A 5 -55.85 84.71 -16.79
C GLN A 5 -55.55 83.71 -15.66
N LYS A 6 -56.01 82.48 -15.87
CA LYS A 6 -55.51 81.26 -15.21
C LYS A 6 -54.26 80.81 -15.98
N PRO A 7 -53.16 80.45 -15.31
CA PRO A 7 -52.60 79.11 -15.54
C PRO A 7 -52.03 78.51 -14.24
N ALA A 8 -52.36 77.26 -13.91
CA ALA A 8 -51.58 76.06 -14.24
C ALA A 8 -50.95 75.51 -12.95
N SER A 9 -51.46 74.33 -12.58
CA SER A 9 -50.82 73.38 -11.70
C SER A 9 -49.33 73.23 -12.03
N SER A 10 -48.46 73.39 -11.03
CA SER A 10 -47.26 72.59 -10.96
C SER A 10 -47.21 71.94 -9.58
N GLN A 11 -47.63 70.68 -9.54
CA GLN A 11 -47.08 69.75 -8.59
C GLN A 11 -45.56 69.78 -8.80
N SER A 12 -44.84 70.29 -7.82
CA SER A 12 -43.44 69.95 -7.67
C SER A 12 -43.39 68.47 -7.28
N ASP A 13 -43.42 67.62 -8.30
CA ASP A 13 -42.92 66.26 -8.18
C ASP A 13 -41.47 66.37 -7.71
N LYS A 14 -41.24 66.03 -6.44
CA LYS A 14 -39.91 65.66 -5.96
C LYS A 14 -39.48 64.45 -6.78
N CYS A 15 -38.80 64.70 -7.89
CA CYS A 15 -38.09 63.70 -8.66
C CYS A 15 -37.01 63.12 -7.73
N ARG A 16 -37.35 62.03 -7.03
CA ARG A 16 -36.40 61.23 -6.26
C ARG A 16 -35.35 60.74 -7.26
N SER A 17 -34.16 61.33 -7.19
CA SER A 17 -32.98 60.91 -7.93
C SER A 17 -32.80 59.39 -7.79
N SER A 18 -33.03 58.65 -8.88
CA SER A 18 -32.77 57.21 -8.98
C SER A 18 -31.28 56.87 -8.85
N ARG A 19 -30.40 57.88 -8.87
CA ARG A 19 -28.95 57.74 -8.67
C ARG A 19 -28.52 57.65 -7.20
N GLY A 20 -29.39 57.96 -6.24
CA GLY A 20 -29.09 57.83 -4.81
C GLY A 20 -29.20 56.39 -4.27
N ALA A 21 -29.95 55.52 -4.94
CA ALA A 21 -30.19 54.13 -4.52
C ALA A 21 -29.21 53.12 -5.14
N THR A 22 -28.53 53.46 -6.23
CA THR A 22 -27.57 52.58 -6.90
C THR A 22 -26.24 52.46 -6.17
N MET A 23 -25.73 53.53 -5.54
CA MET A 23 -24.47 53.47 -4.80
C MET A 23 -24.52 52.52 -3.59
N PRO A 24 -25.54 52.60 -2.70
CA PRO A 24 -25.69 51.65 -1.60
C PRO A 24 -25.84 50.21 -2.07
N LEU A 25 -26.54 49.97 -3.20
CA LEU A 25 -26.71 48.64 -3.79
C LEU A 25 -25.38 48.08 -4.33
N VAL A 26 -24.58 48.91 -5.00
CA VAL A 26 -23.26 48.52 -5.53
C VAL A 26 -22.28 48.23 -4.39
N ILE A 27 -22.28 49.05 -3.34
CA ILE A 27 -21.45 48.83 -2.14
C ILE A 27 -21.87 47.54 -1.43
N PHE A 28 -23.18 47.30 -1.30
CA PHE A 28 -23.71 46.06 -0.72
C PHE A 28 -23.34 44.83 -1.55
N SER A 29 -23.49 44.86 -2.88
CA SER A 29 -23.12 43.72 -3.72
C SER A 29 -21.61 43.46 -3.70
N LEU A 30 -20.79 44.51 -3.67
CA LEU A 30 -19.34 44.40 -3.52
C LEU A 30 -18.97 43.76 -2.17
N ALA A 31 -19.60 44.20 -1.08
CA ALA A 31 -19.39 43.64 0.26
C ALA A 31 -19.81 42.16 0.32
N VAL A 32 -20.95 41.79 -0.26
CA VAL A 32 -21.39 40.38 -0.35
C VAL A 32 -20.43 39.55 -1.18
N THR A 33 -19.94 40.07 -2.32
CA THR A 33 -18.98 39.36 -3.18
C THR A 33 -17.66 39.13 -2.46
N ILE A 34 -17.14 40.15 -1.77
CA ILE A 34 -15.92 40.05 -0.97
C ILE A 34 -16.11 39.04 0.17
N ALA A 35 -17.25 39.08 0.87
CA ALA A 35 -17.56 38.12 1.94
C ALA A 35 -17.64 36.68 1.42
N MET A 36 -18.27 36.44 0.28
CA MET A 36 -18.37 35.10 -0.31
C MET A 36 -17.01 34.56 -0.79
N LEU A 37 -16.16 35.42 -1.37
CA LEU A 37 -14.79 35.07 -1.71
C LEU A 37 -13.99 34.70 -0.45
N ALA A 38 -14.16 35.48 0.62
CA ALA A 38 -13.50 35.28 1.89
C ALA A 38 -13.90 33.95 2.57
N VAL A 39 -15.19 33.61 2.58
CA VAL A 39 -15.67 32.27 3.02
C VAL A 39 -15.09 31.16 2.16
N SER A 40 -15.08 31.35 0.84
CA SER A 40 -14.58 30.35 -0.10
C SER A 40 -13.11 30.01 0.15
N VAL A 41 -12.28 30.99 0.53
CA VAL A 41 -10.87 30.76 0.89
C VAL A 41 -10.76 29.90 2.15
N ASP A 42 -11.53 30.18 3.20
CA ASP A 42 -11.51 29.37 4.43
C ASP A 42 -12.02 27.94 4.17
N VAL A 43 -13.06 27.77 3.35
CA VAL A 43 -13.59 26.45 2.95
C VAL A 43 -12.59 25.68 2.11
N MET A 44 -11.99 26.29 1.07
CA MET A 44 -10.99 25.64 0.22
C MET A 44 -9.75 25.22 1.03
N ARG A 45 -9.32 26.05 1.97
CA ARG A 45 -8.18 25.75 2.84
C ARG A 45 -8.49 24.60 3.80
N THR A 46 -9.70 24.54 4.33
CA THR A 46 -10.16 23.43 5.17
C THR A 46 -10.23 22.13 4.37
N ALA A 47 -10.82 22.18 3.17
CA ALA A 47 -10.85 21.03 2.24
C ALA A 47 -9.44 20.55 1.88
N TYR A 48 -8.54 21.47 1.53
CA TYR A 48 -7.14 21.15 1.24
C TYR A 48 -6.41 20.54 2.45
N CYS A 49 -6.60 21.10 3.65
CA CYS A 49 -6.05 20.54 4.88
C CYS A 49 -6.56 19.12 5.14
N THR A 50 -7.87 18.87 5.00
CA THR A 50 -8.43 17.54 5.20
C THR A 50 -7.89 16.51 4.20
N SER A 51 -7.65 16.90 2.93
CA SER A 51 -7.03 16.04 1.92
C SER A 51 -5.59 15.66 2.31
N LEU A 52 -4.81 16.62 2.79
CA LEU A 52 -3.45 16.37 3.27
C LEU A 52 -3.41 15.51 4.53
N LEU A 53 -4.34 15.72 5.48
CA LEU A 53 -4.47 14.87 6.66
C LEU A 53 -4.84 13.44 6.28
N GLN A 54 -5.73 13.25 5.29
CA GLN A 54 -6.08 11.93 4.78
C GLN A 54 -4.86 11.22 4.18
N ASN A 55 -4.11 11.90 3.30
CA ASN A 55 -2.90 11.34 2.69
C ASN A 55 -1.84 11.01 3.77
N ALA A 56 -1.63 11.91 4.73
CA ALA A 56 -0.71 11.70 5.84
C ALA A 56 -1.10 10.46 6.65
N ALA A 57 -2.37 10.32 7.03
CA ALA A 57 -2.84 9.14 7.78
C ALA A 57 -2.68 7.84 6.97
N GLN A 58 -3.02 7.86 5.68
CA GLN A 58 -2.91 6.68 4.82
C GLN A 58 -1.46 6.24 4.65
N SER A 59 -0.58 7.16 4.26
CA SER A 59 0.82 6.86 3.99
C SER A 59 1.59 6.50 5.26
N ALA A 60 1.38 7.23 6.35
CA ALA A 60 1.99 6.91 7.64
C ALA A 60 1.47 5.57 8.19
N GLY A 61 0.17 5.28 8.04
CA GLY A 61 -0.40 4.00 8.46
C GLY A 61 0.17 2.81 7.69
N LEU A 62 0.32 2.93 6.36
CA LEU A 62 0.94 1.90 5.53
C LEU A 62 2.39 1.64 5.95
N HIS A 63 3.17 2.70 6.17
CA HIS A 63 4.53 2.60 6.67
C HIS A 63 4.61 1.99 8.08
N ALA A 64 3.68 2.36 8.97
CA ALA A 64 3.72 1.94 10.36
C ALA A 64 3.42 0.44 10.52
N ILE A 65 2.43 -0.10 9.80
CA ILE A 65 2.20 -1.55 9.77
C ILE A 65 3.45 -2.26 9.27
N TYR A 66 4.05 -1.75 8.20
CA TYR A 66 5.26 -2.33 7.65
C TYR A 66 6.43 -2.31 8.65
N GLY A 67 6.60 -1.22 9.40
CA GLY A 67 7.60 -1.09 10.45
C GLY A 67 7.42 -2.04 11.64
N ALA A 68 6.26 -2.68 11.80
CA ALA A 68 6.01 -3.69 12.82
C ALA A 68 6.69 -5.05 12.52
N PHE A 69 7.10 -5.28 11.27
CA PHE A 69 7.69 -6.53 10.81
C PHE A 69 9.16 -6.34 10.41
N SER A 70 9.93 -7.41 10.43
CA SER A 70 11.26 -7.50 9.83
C SER A 70 11.16 -7.69 8.30
N ASP A 71 12.30 -7.63 7.63
CA ASP A 71 12.37 -7.69 6.16
C ASP A 71 11.87 -9.04 5.59
N ASP A 72 12.05 -10.12 6.34
CA ASP A 72 11.55 -11.47 6.06
C ASP A 72 10.11 -11.71 6.55
N GLY A 73 9.45 -10.66 7.05
CA GLY A 73 8.05 -10.65 7.45
C GLY A 73 7.76 -11.22 8.83
N GLU A 74 8.77 -11.51 9.64
CA GLU A 74 8.53 -11.88 11.04
C GLU A 74 8.09 -10.65 11.84
N LEU A 75 7.20 -10.86 12.82
CA LEU A 75 6.80 -9.77 13.71
C LEU A 75 7.98 -9.42 14.60
N LYS A 76 8.33 -8.13 14.70
CA LYS A 76 9.40 -7.69 15.61
C LYS A 76 9.05 -8.03 17.06
N PRO A 77 10.04 -8.37 17.90
CA PRO A 77 9.80 -8.64 19.31
C PRO A 77 9.17 -7.41 20.00
N GLY A 78 8.41 -7.63 21.06
CA GLY A 78 7.68 -6.59 21.79
C GLY A 78 6.20 -6.47 21.40
N GLN A 79 5.51 -5.45 21.92
CA GLN A 79 4.11 -5.23 21.57
C GLN A 79 4.02 -4.58 20.18
N SER A 80 3.10 -5.07 19.34
CA SER A 80 2.92 -4.53 17.97
C SER A 80 2.59 -3.04 17.98
N ALA A 81 1.86 -2.55 18.98
CA ALA A 81 1.55 -1.13 19.13
C ALA A 81 2.81 -0.27 19.33
N ASP A 82 3.78 -0.74 20.11
CA ASP A 82 5.04 -0.02 20.37
C ASP A 82 5.90 0.04 19.10
N ASN A 83 6.01 -1.09 18.38
CA ASN A 83 6.74 -1.16 17.12
C ASN A 83 6.12 -0.23 16.05
N ILE A 84 4.79 -0.15 15.99
CA ILE A 84 4.05 0.76 15.12
C ILE A 84 4.26 2.22 15.54
N ALA A 85 4.19 2.53 16.84
CA ALA A 85 4.44 3.88 17.35
C ALA A 85 5.87 4.35 17.08
N GLN A 86 6.86 3.48 17.24
CA GLN A 86 8.26 3.75 16.88
C GLN A 86 8.41 3.97 15.37
N ALA A 87 7.72 3.19 14.54
CA ALA A 87 7.70 3.40 13.10
C ALA A 87 7.02 4.71 12.69
N LEU A 88 6.07 5.21 13.49
CA LEU A 88 5.40 6.51 13.34
C LEU A 88 6.16 7.69 13.94
N SER A 89 7.25 7.46 14.69
CA SER A 89 8.14 8.54 15.13
C SER A 89 9.23 8.87 14.10
N GLN A 90 9.47 7.97 13.12
CA GLN A 90 10.38 8.16 11.99
C GLN A 90 9.88 9.09 10.84
N PRO A 91 8.57 9.30 10.60
CA PRO A 91 8.02 10.29 9.68
C PRO A 91 8.39 11.75 9.96
N ASN A 92 9.21 12.02 10.98
CA ASN A 92 9.98 13.27 11.10
C ASN A 92 11.16 13.35 10.11
N GLY A 93 11.34 12.33 9.25
CA GLY A 93 12.37 12.28 8.21
C GLY A 93 13.75 11.96 8.76
N THR A 94 14.50 11.13 8.03
CA THR A 94 15.93 10.87 8.28
C THR A 94 16.80 12.10 8.05
N SER A 95 16.26 13.17 7.46
CA SER A 95 16.96 14.43 7.15
C SER A 95 16.37 15.66 7.89
N GLY A 96 15.56 15.46 8.93
CA GLY A 96 14.96 16.54 9.72
C GLY A 96 13.77 17.27 9.08
N ALA A 97 13.30 16.82 7.91
CA ALA A 97 12.10 17.34 7.25
C ALA A 97 10.93 16.35 7.42
N PRO A 98 9.74 16.80 7.84
CA PRO A 98 8.58 15.93 8.04
C PRO A 98 8.13 15.33 6.70
N TRP A 99 7.66 14.08 6.71
CA TRP A 99 7.13 13.41 5.51
C TRP A 99 5.85 14.06 4.99
N PHE A 100 5.05 14.62 5.91
CA PHE A 100 3.79 15.28 5.60
C PHE A 100 3.69 16.60 6.32
N GLN A 101 3.24 17.60 5.58
CA GLN A 101 2.84 18.89 6.12
C GLN A 101 1.39 19.15 5.72
N ALA A 102 0.65 19.80 6.60
CA ALA A 102 -0.69 20.29 6.29
C ALA A 102 -0.83 21.73 6.79
N PRO A 103 -1.71 22.55 6.19
CA PRO A 103 -2.03 23.86 6.71
C PRO A 103 -2.36 23.77 8.21
N ALA A 104 -1.62 24.52 9.01
CA ALA A 104 -2.08 24.96 10.32
C ALA A 104 -2.60 26.39 10.17
N GLY A 105 -3.08 27.01 11.25
CA GLY A 105 -3.41 28.43 11.24
C GLY A 105 -2.29 29.30 10.64
N PRO A 106 -2.61 30.43 9.99
CA PRO A 106 -1.58 31.37 9.56
C PRO A 106 -0.86 31.88 10.81
N SER A 107 0.45 32.16 10.69
CA SER A 107 1.16 32.93 11.70
C SER A 107 0.56 34.33 11.78
N ASP A 108 0.82 35.03 12.88
CA ASP A 108 0.23 36.35 13.14
C ASP A 108 0.60 37.40 12.06
N ASP A 109 1.59 37.10 11.21
CA ASP A 109 2.02 37.88 10.04
C ASP A 109 1.22 37.60 8.74
N GLY A 110 0.29 36.66 8.78
CA GLY A 110 -0.60 36.33 7.68
C GLY A 110 -0.05 35.37 6.62
N THR A 111 1.15 34.83 6.78
CA THR A 111 1.69 33.78 5.89
C THR A 111 1.01 32.42 6.13
N ILE A 112 0.87 31.63 5.07
CA ILE A 112 0.30 30.27 5.17
C ILE A 112 1.37 29.37 5.78
N VAL A 113 1.22 29.01 7.05
CA VAL A 113 2.11 28.06 7.72
C VAL A 113 1.61 26.65 7.47
N GLN A 114 2.40 25.86 6.75
CA GLN A 114 2.25 24.41 6.78
C GLN A 114 3.11 23.88 7.93
N THR A 115 2.52 23.11 8.84
CA THR A 115 3.25 22.47 9.95
C THR A 115 3.31 20.96 9.72
N PRO A 116 4.27 20.26 10.34
CA PRO A 116 4.28 18.79 10.36
C PRO A 116 2.93 18.21 10.81
N VAL A 117 2.53 17.07 10.24
CA VAL A 117 1.47 16.25 10.81
C VAL A 117 2.12 15.27 11.79
N ILE A 118 1.81 15.41 13.08
CA ILE A 118 2.41 14.61 14.15
C ILE A 118 1.38 13.58 14.62
N PHE A 119 1.82 12.34 14.82
CA PHE A 119 0.99 11.27 15.37
C PHE A 119 1.41 10.97 16.80
N SER A 120 0.44 10.94 17.71
CA SER A 120 0.65 10.55 19.11
C SER A 120 0.10 9.15 19.38
N SER A 121 0.43 8.57 20.53
CA SER A 121 -0.15 7.28 20.95
C SER A 121 -1.68 7.33 21.05
N SER A 122 -2.26 8.51 21.34
CA SER A 122 -3.71 8.72 21.39
C SER A 122 -4.40 8.68 20.02
N ASP A 123 -3.63 8.79 18.94
CA ASP A 123 -4.12 8.72 17.56
C ASP A 123 -4.12 7.30 16.99
N LEU A 124 -3.57 6.36 17.77
CA LEU A 124 -3.32 4.99 17.37
C LEU A 124 -4.36 4.05 18.00
N SER A 125 -4.97 3.21 17.17
CA SER A 125 -5.68 2.03 17.64
C SER A 125 -5.20 0.83 16.84
N VAL A 126 -4.52 -0.10 17.51
CA VAL A 126 -4.06 -1.37 16.92
C VAL A 126 -4.92 -2.47 17.49
N SER A 127 -5.56 -3.23 16.61
CA SER A 127 -6.34 -4.41 17.00
C SER A 127 -5.81 -5.62 16.25
N THR A 128 -5.76 -6.75 16.95
CA THR A 128 -5.51 -8.04 16.32
C THR A 128 -6.85 -8.58 15.82
N ILE A 129 -6.94 -8.83 14.52
CA ILE A 129 -8.18 -9.32 13.89
C ILE A 129 -8.40 -10.80 14.26
N ASN A 130 -7.33 -11.58 14.25
CA ASN A 130 -7.37 -13.01 14.55
C ASN A 130 -6.59 -13.30 15.85
N PRO A 131 -7.24 -13.74 16.94
CA PRO A 131 -6.57 -14.05 18.19
C PRO A 131 -5.51 -15.15 18.05
N ASP A 132 -5.65 -16.06 17.08
CA ASP A 132 -4.71 -17.15 16.82
C ASP A 132 -3.50 -16.71 15.96
N ASN A 133 -3.51 -15.47 15.46
CA ASN A 133 -2.43 -14.92 14.67
C ASN A 133 -2.11 -13.47 15.08
N ALA A 134 -1.16 -13.34 16.01
CA ALA A 134 -0.73 -12.07 16.58
C ALA A 134 -0.28 -10.99 15.57
N GLY A 135 0.10 -11.38 14.34
CA GLY A 135 0.46 -10.41 13.29
C GLY A 135 -0.62 -10.17 12.24
N ASP A 136 -1.87 -10.61 12.45
CA ASP A 136 -3.03 -10.14 11.67
C ASP A 136 -3.54 -8.82 12.25
N LEU A 137 -2.83 -7.73 11.92
CA LEU A 137 -3.05 -6.42 12.52
C LEU A 137 -4.02 -5.57 11.69
N LEU A 138 -4.92 -4.87 12.39
CA LEU A 138 -5.69 -3.75 11.89
C LEU A 138 -5.25 -2.49 12.63
N LEU A 139 -4.69 -1.55 11.89
CA LEU A 139 -4.32 -0.23 12.38
C LEU A 139 -5.41 0.77 12.00
N SER A 140 -5.89 1.54 12.96
CA SER A 140 -6.61 2.79 12.73
C SER A 140 -5.73 3.94 13.20
N LEU A 141 -5.44 4.88 12.30
CA LEU A 141 -4.60 6.04 12.54
C LEU A 141 -5.39 7.33 12.30
N LYS A 142 -5.44 8.20 13.31
CA LYS A 142 -6.09 9.50 13.25
C LYS A 142 -5.07 10.60 12.96
N ALA A 143 -5.16 11.26 11.81
CA ALA A 143 -4.48 12.53 11.55
C ALA A 143 -5.40 13.68 11.96
N ARG A 144 -4.93 14.60 12.80
CA ARG A 144 -5.75 15.70 13.32
C ARG A 144 -5.00 17.03 13.33
N ARG A 145 -5.78 18.10 13.32
CA ARG A 145 -5.38 19.46 13.66
C ARG A 145 -6.23 19.89 14.84
N ASP A 146 -5.67 19.93 16.04
CA ASP A 146 -6.37 20.33 17.26
C ASP A 146 -5.48 21.20 18.15
N GLY A 147 -6.08 21.81 19.18
CA GLY A 147 -5.35 22.63 20.15
C GLY A 147 -4.58 23.79 19.49
N SER A 148 -3.26 23.82 19.70
CA SER A 148 -2.35 24.82 19.13
C SER A 148 -2.12 24.66 17.63
N ASP A 149 -2.32 23.46 17.09
CA ASP A 149 -2.16 23.14 15.68
C ASP A 149 -3.47 23.22 14.89
N ALA A 150 -4.57 23.65 15.54
CA ALA A 150 -5.86 23.85 14.87
C ALA A 150 -5.75 24.81 13.67
N LEU A 151 -6.60 24.59 12.67
CA LEU A 151 -6.67 25.43 11.48
C LEU A 151 -7.35 26.76 11.84
N LYS A 152 -6.56 27.82 12.05
CA LYS A 152 -7.12 29.15 12.30
C LYS A 152 -7.80 29.70 11.02
N LEU A 153 -9.09 30.03 11.13
CA LEU A 153 -9.92 30.62 10.07
C LEU A 153 -9.82 32.15 10.13
N LYS A 154 -9.64 32.81 8.98
CA LYS A 154 -9.43 34.27 8.94
C LYS A 154 -10.72 35.05 8.71
N PHE A 155 -11.62 34.52 7.89
CA PHE A 155 -12.73 35.26 7.33
C PHE A 155 -14.07 34.86 7.94
N LEU A 156 -14.22 33.59 8.33
CA LEU A 156 -15.38 33.13 9.09
C LEU A 156 -15.64 33.99 10.34
N PRO A 157 -14.62 34.27 11.20
CA PRO A 157 -14.81 35.12 12.38
C PRO A 157 -15.24 36.55 12.05
N LEU A 158 -14.72 37.12 10.95
CA LEU A 158 -15.07 38.48 10.54
C LEU A 158 -16.56 38.57 10.19
N ILE A 159 -17.11 37.55 9.52
CA ILE A 159 -18.51 37.48 9.13
C ILE A 159 -19.43 37.34 10.36
N TYR A 160 -19.08 36.46 11.29
CA TYR A 160 -19.81 36.35 12.57
C TYR A 160 -19.65 37.61 13.44
N GLY A 161 -18.49 38.29 13.36
CA GLY A 161 -18.25 39.58 13.99
C GLY A 161 -19.15 40.69 13.43
N PHE A 162 -19.43 40.69 12.12
CA PHE A 162 -20.46 41.58 11.56
C PHE A 162 -21.85 41.27 12.11
N GLY A 163 -22.19 40.00 12.35
CA GLY A 163 -23.43 39.60 13.04
C GLY A 163 -23.55 40.16 14.46
N SER A 164 -22.43 40.36 15.16
CA SER A 164 -22.42 40.98 16.50
C SER A 164 -22.80 42.46 16.49
N LEU A 165 -22.56 43.18 15.37
CA LEU A 165 -23.08 44.54 15.17
C LEU A 165 -24.62 44.58 15.06
N PHE A 166 -25.24 43.43 14.80
CA PHE A 166 -26.70 43.23 14.78
C PHE A 166 -27.21 42.47 16.01
N GLY A 167 -26.42 42.40 17.09
CA GLY A 167 -26.84 41.86 18.39
C GLY A 167 -26.78 40.33 18.51
N GLN A 168 -26.14 39.62 17.57
CA GLN A 168 -25.92 38.18 17.69
C GLN A 168 -24.63 37.88 18.45
N SER A 169 -24.69 36.98 19.44
CA SER A 169 -23.49 36.50 20.15
C SER A 169 -22.60 35.71 19.19
N THR A 170 -21.33 36.09 19.08
CA THR A 170 -20.32 35.30 18.38
C THR A 170 -20.12 33.97 19.11
N GLN A 171 -20.30 32.85 18.42
CA GLN A 171 -20.03 31.54 19.01
C GLN A 171 -18.55 31.42 19.37
N PRO A 172 -18.21 30.82 20.53
CA PRO A 172 -16.82 30.56 20.88
C PRO A 172 -16.20 29.55 19.90
N GLY A 173 -14.95 29.79 19.46
CA GLY A 173 -14.20 28.88 18.59
C GLY A 173 -14.39 29.09 17.07
N ILE A 174 -15.14 30.10 16.63
CA ILE A 174 -15.31 30.45 15.20
C ILE A 174 -14.00 30.78 14.47
N ASP A 175 -12.94 31.09 15.21
CA ASP A 175 -11.59 31.37 14.71
C ASP A 175 -10.79 30.13 14.39
N ARG A 176 -11.31 28.93 14.66
CA ARG A 176 -10.56 27.67 14.52
C ARG A 176 -11.43 26.54 14.00
N ALA A 177 -10.93 25.83 13.01
CA ALA A 177 -11.42 24.51 12.62
C ALA A 177 -10.45 23.44 13.16
N SER A 178 -10.99 22.32 13.64
CA SER A 178 -10.19 21.18 14.11
C SER A 178 -10.38 19.94 13.23
N PRO A 179 -10.00 20.00 11.94
CA PRO A 179 -10.23 18.90 11.01
C PRO A 179 -9.44 17.67 11.44
N TYR A 180 -10.07 16.50 11.30
CA TYR A 180 -9.38 15.23 11.44
C TYR A 180 -9.83 14.22 10.39
N ARG A 181 -8.94 13.28 10.10
CA ARG A 181 -9.17 12.16 9.19
C ARG A 181 -8.63 10.89 9.79
N VAL A 182 -9.31 9.78 9.51
CA VAL A 182 -8.92 8.46 10.00
C VAL A 182 -8.61 7.59 8.80
N ALA A 183 -7.48 6.89 8.84
CA ALA A 183 -7.14 5.87 7.88
C ALA A 183 -7.04 4.53 8.59
N GLU A 184 -7.66 3.51 8.02
CA GLU A 184 -7.49 2.14 8.44
C GLU A 184 -6.58 1.40 7.47
N VAL A 185 -5.69 0.59 8.02
CA VAL A 185 -4.73 -0.22 7.26
C VAL A 185 -4.81 -1.66 7.76
N CYS A 186 -4.83 -2.60 6.82
CA CYS A 186 -4.84 -4.03 7.09
C CYS A 186 -3.91 -4.75 6.11
N LEU A 187 -3.66 -6.03 6.34
CA LEU A 187 -2.87 -6.86 5.45
C LEU A 187 -3.73 -7.46 4.33
N GLN A 188 -3.28 -7.30 3.09
CA GLN A 188 -3.86 -7.88 1.88
C GLN A 188 -2.84 -8.74 1.14
N PRO A 189 -3.23 -9.79 0.39
CA PRO A 189 -2.31 -10.53 -0.45
C PRO A 189 -1.57 -9.59 -1.41
N ALA A 190 -0.25 -9.71 -1.48
CA ALA A 190 0.54 -8.87 -2.35
C ALA A 190 0.23 -9.17 -3.82
N THR A 191 0.16 -8.12 -4.64
CA THR A 191 0.00 -8.26 -6.10
C THR A 191 1.27 -7.88 -6.85
N ARG A 192 2.27 -7.34 -6.16
CA ARG A 192 3.55 -6.96 -6.77
C ARG A 192 4.68 -7.07 -5.77
N ILE A 193 5.79 -7.62 -6.24
CA ILE A 193 7.08 -7.66 -5.53
C ILE A 193 8.04 -6.80 -6.33
N GLY A 194 8.66 -5.81 -5.69
CA GLY A 194 9.66 -4.98 -6.35
C GLY A 194 10.87 -5.78 -6.79
N GLY A 195 11.64 -5.21 -7.72
CA GLY A 195 12.91 -5.80 -8.14
C GLY A 195 13.95 -5.74 -7.04
N ALA A 196 14.99 -6.54 -7.16
CA ALA A 196 16.12 -6.47 -6.26
C ALA A 196 16.84 -5.12 -6.45
N ARG A 197 17.22 -4.45 -5.35
CA ARG A 197 18.02 -3.22 -5.40
C ARG A 197 19.50 -3.54 -5.19
N SER A 198 20.36 -2.84 -5.94
CA SER A 198 21.77 -2.71 -5.59
C SER A 198 21.91 -1.72 -4.44
N ASP A 199 22.72 -2.07 -3.44
CA ASP A 199 22.86 -1.35 -2.17
C ASP A 199 23.37 0.11 -2.33
N ASN A 200 23.73 0.55 -3.54
CA ASN A 200 24.50 1.78 -3.76
C ASN A 200 23.83 2.94 -4.52
N ASN A 201 22.61 2.84 -5.07
CA ASN A 201 22.12 3.84 -6.05
C ASN A 201 20.70 4.42 -5.83
N GLY A 202 20.15 4.41 -4.61
CA GLY A 202 18.84 5.02 -4.31
C GLY A 202 18.97 6.37 -3.59
N PRO A 203 18.17 7.42 -3.94
CA PRO A 203 18.10 8.66 -3.17
C PRO A 203 17.49 8.47 -1.76
N VAL A 204 16.91 7.30 -1.49
CA VAL A 204 16.45 6.88 -0.18
C VAL A 204 17.36 5.75 0.28
N GLN A 205 18.25 6.03 1.24
CA GLN A 205 18.94 4.98 1.99
C GLN A 205 17.85 4.19 2.73
N SER A 206 17.46 3.06 2.17
CA SER A 206 16.51 2.18 2.84
C SER A 206 17.24 1.42 3.94
N SER A 207 16.69 1.45 5.15
CA SER A 207 17.14 0.69 6.33
C SER A 207 16.94 -0.83 6.21
N PHE A 208 16.65 -1.35 5.01
CA PHE A 208 16.51 -2.78 4.75
C PHE A 208 17.86 -3.47 4.87
N ALA A 209 17.92 -4.48 5.73
CA ALA A 209 19.13 -5.23 6.05
C ALA A 209 19.64 -6.06 4.87
N SER A 210 18.81 -6.32 3.84
CA SER A 210 19.30 -6.72 2.52
C SER A 210 18.19 -6.65 1.46
N PRO A 211 18.21 -5.70 0.51
CA PRO A 211 17.20 -5.57 -0.55
C PRO A 211 17.12 -6.77 -1.51
N ARG A 212 18.08 -7.70 -1.43
CA ARG A 212 18.17 -8.91 -2.26
C ARG A 212 17.22 -10.01 -1.78
N ILE A 213 17.01 -10.12 -0.47
CA ILE A 213 16.12 -11.13 0.14
C ILE A 213 14.64 -10.78 -0.10
N CYS A 214 14.38 -9.50 -0.34
CA CYS A 214 13.05 -8.92 -0.56
C CYS A 214 12.62 -8.97 -2.04
N ALA A 215 13.38 -9.63 -2.91
CA ALA A 215 13.02 -9.86 -4.30
C ALA A 215 12.30 -11.21 -4.48
N SER A 216 11.66 -11.40 -5.63
CA SER A 216 11.13 -12.73 -5.98
C SER A 216 12.28 -13.73 -6.09
N PHE A 217 12.10 -14.90 -5.50
CA PHE A 217 13.01 -16.03 -5.57
C PHE A 217 12.79 -16.76 -6.90
N PRO A 218 13.84 -17.26 -7.57
CA PRO A 218 13.72 -17.83 -8.91
C PRO A 218 13.17 -19.27 -8.91
N ILE A 219 12.18 -19.55 -8.05
CA ILE A 219 11.39 -20.78 -8.00
C ILE A 219 9.92 -20.38 -7.97
N ALA A 220 9.14 -20.94 -8.88
CA ALA A 220 7.69 -20.75 -8.92
C ALA A 220 6.95 -22.04 -8.57
N LEU A 221 5.74 -21.90 -8.03
CA LEU A 221 4.89 -23.00 -7.58
C LEU A 221 3.59 -23.06 -8.38
N SER A 222 3.04 -24.25 -8.58
CA SER A 222 1.73 -24.45 -9.18
C SER A 222 0.61 -24.12 -8.20
N ASN A 223 -0.38 -23.36 -8.66
CA ASN A 223 -1.59 -23.11 -7.89
C ASN A 223 -2.45 -24.36 -7.70
N ASN A 224 -2.35 -25.36 -8.59
CA ASN A 224 -3.17 -26.57 -8.53
C ASN A 224 -3.02 -27.29 -7.18
N GLN A 225 -1.81 -27.31 -6.61
CA GLN A 225 -1.57 -27.86 -5.27
C GLN A 225 -1.53 -26.77 -4.19
N TRP A 226 -1.06 -25.56 -4.52
CA TRP A 226 -0.91 -24.48 -3.55
C TRP A 226 -2.24 -24.04 -2.92
N GLN A 227 -3.34 -24.00 -3.67
CA GLN A 227 -4.64 -23.59 -3.13
C GLN A 227 -5.05 -24.42 -1.90
N THR A 228 -4.77 -25.72 -1.94
CA THR A 228 -5.01 -26.64 -0.83
C THR A 228 -4.01 -26.39 0.28
N ALA A 229 -2.71 -26.32 -0.03
CA ALA A 229 -1.63 -26.13 0.95
C ALA A 229 -1.77 -24.85 1.79
N ALA A 230 -2.28 -23.79 1.16
CA ALA A 230 -2.47 -22.47 1.75
C ALA A 230 -3.78 -22.32 2.54
N GLN A 231 -4.64 -23.34 2.61
CA GLN A 231 -5.84 -23.27 3.45
C GLN A 231 -5.46 -23.18 4.94
N PRO A 232 -6.11 -22.32 5.74
CA PRO A 232 -5.84 -22.17 7.18
C PRO A 232 -5.94 -23.49 7.98
N SER A 233 -6.79 -24.42 7.54
CA SER A 233 -7.02 -25.71 8.19
C SER A 233 -5.94 -26.77 7.93
N GLN A 234 -4.99 -26.52 7.02
CA GLN A 234 -3.92 -27.47 6.75
C GLN A 234 -2.84 -27.44 7.83
N ASN A 235 -2.36 -28.62 8.21
CA ASN A 235 -1.29 -28.78 9.20
C ASN A 235 0.06 -29.15 8.59
N THR A 236 0.09 -29.58 7.32
CA THR A 236 1.35 -29.90 6.63
C THR A 236 2.20 -28.65 6.50
N LEU A 237 3.42 -28.71 7.05
CA LEU A 237 4.40 -27.62 7.01
C LEU A 237 5.42 -27.80 5.90
N LEU A 238 5.89 -29.03 5.69
CA LEU A 238 6.90 -29.37 4.70
C LEU A 238 6.27 -29.95 3.45
N TYR A 239 6.65 -29.39 2.29
CA TYR A 239 6.24 -29.88 0.98
C TYR A 239 7.47 -30.18 0.13
N ASN A 240 7.42 -31.27 -0.62
CA ASN A 240 8.41 -31.53 -1.65
C ASN A 240 8.03 -30.74 -2.90
N ILE A 241 8.97 -29.98 -3.45
CA ILE A 241 8.76 -29.24 -4.69
C ILE A 241 9.28 -30.10 -5.83
N LYS A 242 8.34 -30.55 -6.68
CA LYS A 242 8.63 -31.35 -7.85
C LYS A 242 8.98 -30.42 -9.00
N ILE A 243 10.27 -30.34 -9.35
CA ILE A 243 10.75 -29.46 -10.40
C ILE A 243 10.34 -30.03 -11.76
N ALA A 244 9.56 -29.25 -12.52
CA ALA A 244 9.05 -29.63 -13.82
C ALA A 244 10.16 -29.74 -14.87
N GLY A 245 10.03 -30.75 -15.74
CA GLY A 245 10.89 -30.99 -16.87
C GLY A 245 10.15 -31.77 -17.96
N THR A 246 10.67 -31.77 -19.18
CA THR A 246 10.02 -32.39 -20.35
C THR A 246 9.91 -33.92 -20.31
N LYS A 247 10.68 -34.61 -19.46
CA LYS A 247 10.70 -36.08 -19.33
C LYS A 247 9.89 -36.61 -18.16
N HIS A 248 9.41 -35.73 -17.28
CA HIS A 248 8.78 -36.11 -16.02
C HIS A 248 7.26 -35.86 -16.05
N SER A 249 6.48 -36.77 -15.46
CA SER A 249 5.04 -36.57 -15.29
C SER A 249 4.77 -35.37 -14.39
N ASN A 250 3.91 -34.45 -14.83
CA ASN A 250 3.47 -33.29 -14.05
C ASN A 250 2.42 -33.62 -12.97
N GLN A 251 2.15 -34.90 -12.66
CA GLN A 251 1.22 -35.22 -11.58
C GLN A 251 1.93 -35.15 -10.22
N ALA A 252 1.46 -34.30 -9.32
CA ALA A 252 1.94 -34.18 -7.94
C ALA A 252 1.19 -35.14 -7.02
N ALA A 253 1.92 -35.86 -6.15
CA ALA A 253 1.32 -36.67 -5.09
C ALA A 253 0.92 -35.81 -3.88
N GLY A 254 0.23 -36.41 -2.89
CA GLY A 254 -0.09 -35.74 -1.63
C GLY A 254 1.18 -35.30 -0.89
N GLY A 255 1.26 -34.03 -0.50
CA GLY A 255 2.47 -33.45 0.11
C GLY A 255 3.52 -32.97 -0.90
N GLU A 256 3.22 -33.04 -2.20
CA GLU A 256 4.04 -32.47 -3.26
C GLU A 256 3.36 -31.26 -3.90
N ILE A 257 4.17 -30.30 -4.34
CA ILE A 257 3.74 -29.14 -5.13
C ILE A 257 4.58 -29.12 -6.39
N ASN A 258 3.93 -29.10 -7.56
CA ASN A 258 4.66 -28.89 -8.80
C ASN A 258 5.27 -27.49 -8.79
N GLY A 259 6.52 -27.39 -9.21
CA GLY A 259 7.21 -26.11 -9.31
C GLY A 259 8.24 -26.12 -10.42
N CYS A 260 8.88 -24.98 -10.66
CA CYS A 260 9.95 -24.88 -11.63
C CYS A 260 10.91 -23.77 -11.22
N PHE A 261 12.13 -23.81 -11.73
CA PHE A 261 12.95 -22.62 -11.75
C PHE A 261 12.41 -21.67 -12.82
N VAL A 262 12.44 -20.37 -12.54
CA VAL A 262 11.95 -19.34 -13.46
C VAL A 262 13.00 -18.27 -13.70
N ASN A 263 13.06 -17.75 -14.93
CA ASN A 263 13.94 -16.63 -15.20
C ASN A 263 13.23 -15.31 -14.91
N ILE A 264 13.61 -14.69 -13.79
CA ILE A 264 13.11 -13.38 -13.34
C ILE A 264 14.14 -12.27 -13.58
N THR A 265 15.14 -12.51 -14.42
CA THR A 265 16.16 -11.51 -14.79
C THR A 265 15.53 -10.40 -15.61
N ARG A 266 15.85 -9.14 -15.29
CA ARG A 266 15.38 -7.98 -16.06
C ARG A 266 16.06 -7.92 -17.43
N THR A 267 15.29 -7.91 -18.52
CA THR A 267 15.79 -7.88 -19.90
C THR A 267 15.54 -6.58 -20.66
N GLY A 268 14.75 -5.65 -20.10
CA GLY A 268 14.54 -4.31 -20.69
C GLY A 268 13.74 -4.27 -22.00
N GLY A 269 13.21 -5.41 -22.48
CA GLY A 269 12.38 -5.54 -23.69
C GLY A 269 10.87 -5.57 -23.42
N SER A 270 10.08 -5.90 -24.45
CA SER A 270 8.60 -6.04 -24.38
C SER A 270 8.13 -7.16 -23.45
N GLU A 271 8.97 -8.17 -23.26
CA GLU A 271 8.84 -9.15 -22.19
C GLU A 271 9.73 -8.70 -21.03
N PHE A 272 9.12 -8.34 -19.90
CA PHE A 272 9.81 -7.75 -18.75
C PHE A 272 10.86 -8.68 -18.10
N TYR A 273 10.86 -9.96 -18.48
CA TYR A 273 11.66 -11.03 -17.89
C TYR A 273 12.49 -11.77 -18.96
N GLY A 274 13.58 -12.40 -18.51
CA GLY A 274 14.44 -13.22 -19.36
C GLY A 274 13.80 -14.50 -19.85
N ASP A 275 14.34 -15.02 -20.94
CA ASP A 275 14.00 -16.36 -21.42
C ASP A 275 14.67 -17.44 -20.54
N ALA A 276 14.11 -18.64 -20.49
CA ALA A 276 14.60 -19.73 -19.63
C ALA A 276 15.33 -20.84 -20.40
N ALA A 277 15.79 -20.55 -21.62
CA ALA A 277 16.48 -21.50 -22.47
C ALA A 277 17.98 -21.19 -22.62
N GLY A 278 18.79 -22.25 -22.74
CA GLY A 278 20.21 -22.17 -23.06
C GLY A 278 21.13 -21.78 -21.89
N SER A 279 22.44 -21.89 -22.12
CA SER A 279 23.48 -21.74 -21.09
C SER A 279 23.56 -20.33 -20.50
N GLN A 280 23.21 -19.30 -21.27
CA GLN A 280 23.17 -17.92 -20.79
C GLN A 280 22.07 -17.74 -19.72
N ALA A 281 20.85 -18.22 -19.98
CA ALA A 281 19.75 -18.15 -19.03
C ALA A 281 20.07 -18.93 -17.74
N VAL A 282 20.67 -20.11 -17.86
CA VAL A 282 21.09 -20.91 -16.68
C VAL A 282 22.17 -20.18 -15.87
N SER A 283 23.08 -19.47 -16.54
CA SER A 283 24.08 -18.64 -15.84
C SER A 283 23.42 -17.48 -15.09
N GLN A 284 22.40 -16.83 -15.68
CA GLN A 284 21.61 -15.80 -14.99
C GLN A 284 20.85 -16.35 -13.78
N LEU A 285 20.27 -17.54 -13.86
CA LEU A 285 19.64 -18.21 -12.72
C LEU A 285 20.67 -18.43 -11.60
N PHE A 286 21.84 -18.95 -11.95
CA PHE A 286 22.92 -19.18 -11.02
C PHE A 286 23.32 -17.88 -10.31
N ASP A 287 23.52 -16.79 -11.05
CA ASP A 287 23.90 -15.48 -10.51
C ASP A 287 22.81 -14.86 -9.63
N ASN A 288 21.53 -15.02 -10.00
CA ASN A 288 20.41 -14.63 -9.13
C ASN A 288 20.46 -15.37 -7.79
N LEU A 289 20.69 -16.69 -7.79
CA LEU A 289 20.83 -17.46 -6.54
C LEU A 289 22.05 -17.03 -5.71
N ALA A 290 23.16 -16.62 -6.34
CA ALA A 290 24.29 -16.01 -5.62
C ALA A 290 23.93 -14.67 -4.97
N ALA A 291 23.10 -13.86 -5.61
CA ALA A 291 22.68 -12.58 -5.03
C ALA A 291 21.91 -12.79 -3.71
N PHE A 292 21.08 -13.84 -3.60
CA PHE A 292 20.37 -14.17 -2.35
C PHE A 292 21.29 -14.62 -1.21
N SER A 293 22.48 -15.15 -1.52
CA SER A 293 23.49 -15.55 -0.54
C SER A 293 24.53 -14.47 -0.22
N GLY A 294 24.46 -13.31 -0.90
CA GLY A 294 25.42 -12.22 -0.77
C GLY A 294 26.71 -12.42 -1.58
N ASP A 295 26.81 -13.49 -2.37
CA ASP A 295 28.00 -13.83 -3.15
C ASP A 295 28.13 -13.01 -4.45
N SER A 296 27.07 -12.31 -4.85
CA SER A 296 27.08 -11.42 -6.01
C SER A 296 26.47 -10.07 -5.66
N PRO A 297 27.18 -8.95 -5.94
CA PRO A 297 26.64 -7.61 -5.76
C PRO A 297 25.64 -7.22 -6.87
N PHE A 298 25.52 -7.98 -7.94
CA PHE A 298 24.59 -7.71 -9.03
C PHE A 298 23.24 -8.38 -8.77
N ALA A 299 22.27 -7.60 -8.30
CA ALA A 299 20.90 -8.08 -8.11
C ALA A 299 20.12 -7.86 -9.42
N LEU A 300 19.84 -8.95 -10.14
CA LEU A 300 19.24 -8.90 -11.49
C LEU A 300 17.74 -9.24 -11.51
N SER A 301 17.15 -9.59 -10.36
CA SER A 301 15.74 -9.93 -10.28
C SER A 301 14.86 -8.71 -10.55
N ALA A 302 14.04 -8.79 -11.58
CA ALA A 302 13.03 -7.83 -11.96
C ALA A 302 11.91 -7.76 -10.91
N SER A 303 11.12 -6.68 -10.94
CA SER A 303 9.84 -6.67 -10.21
C SER A 303 8.89 -7.70 -10.83
N VAL A 304 8.24 -8.51 -10.01
CA VAL A 304 7.25 -9.49 -10.46
C VAL A 304 5.87 -9.03 -10.03
N GLU A 305 4.90 -9.11 -10.93
CA GLU A 305 3.53 -8.65 -10.72
C GLU A 305 2.55 -9.80 -10.93
N LYS A 306 1.40 -9.73 -10.25
CA LYS A 306 0.25 -10.55 -10.59
C LYS A 306 -0.10 -10.31 -12.05
N ASP A 307 -0.49 -11.37 -12.74
CA ASP A 307 -0.75 -11.45 -14.18
C ASP A 307 0.46 -11.31 -15.09
N SER A 308 1.66 -11.12 -14.52
CA SER A 308 2.89 -11.15 -15.30
C SER A 308 3.18 -12.56 -15.83
N ARG A 309 3.97 -12.61 -16.91
CA ARG A 309 4.28 -13.83 -17.65
C ARG A 309 5.77 -14.13 -17.58
N ILE A 310 6.12 -15.24 -16.92
CA ILE A 310 7.51 -15.65 -16.69
C ILE A 310 7.85 -16.97 -17.41
N SER A 311 9.09 -17.09 -17.89
CA SER A 311 9.59 -18.31 -18.54
C SER A 311 10.08 -19.31 -17.48
N ALA A 312 9.74 -20.59 -17.65
CA ALA A 312 10.18 -21.70 -16.80
C ALA A 312 11.36 -22.44 -17.44
N PHE A 313 12.38 -22.76 -16.65
CA PHE A 313 13.50 -23.60 -17.09
C PHE A 313 13.04 -25.05 -17.25
N ASP A 314 13.49 -25.70 -18.32
CA ASP A 314 13.36 -27.16 -18.45
C ASP A 314 14.43 -27.86 -17.60
N ALA A 315 14.01 -28.57 -16.54
CA ALA A 315 14.92 -29.32 -15.71
C ALA A 315 15.65 -30.45 -16.45
N ASP A 316 15.09 -30.93 -17.56
CA ASP A 316 15.64 -32.02 -18.37
C ASP A 316 16.58 -31.54 -19.48
N ALA A 317 16.71 -30.23 -19.69
CA ALA A 317 17.59 -29.66 -20.70
C ALA A 317 19.06 -29.77 -20.31
N GLN A 318 19.93 -30.09 -21.28
CA GLN A 318 21.37 -30.29 -21.06
C GLN A 318 22.06 -29.08 -20.41
N ALA A 319 21.66 -27.86 -20.78
CA ALA A 319 22.19 -26.64 -20.18
C ALA A 319 21.88 -26.55 -18.67
N PHE A 320 20.71 -27.03 -18.24
CA PHE A 320 20.30 -27.04 -16.84
C PHE A 320 20.99 -28.19 -16.07
N THR A 321 20.92 -29.42 -16.59
CA THR A 321 21.49 -30.60 -15.92
C THR A 321 23.01 -30.50 -15.73
N SER A 322 23.73 -29.92 -16.69
CA SER A 322 25.18 -29.65 -16.57
C SER A 322 25.55 -28.69 -15.42
N ARG A 323 24.59 -27.96 -14.86
CA ARG A 323 24.76 -27.03 -13.73
C ARG A 323 23.98 -27.46 -12.48
N ALA A 324 23.20 -28.54 -12.52
CA ALA A 324 22.29 -28.94 -11.46
C ALA A 324 22.98 -29.15 -10.10
N GLN A 325 24.17 -29.77 -10.10
CA GLN A 325 24.98 -29.93 -8.90
C GLN A 325 25.42 -28.57 -8.31
N GLN A 326 25.83 -27.62 -9.15
CA GLN A 326 26.26 -26.29 -8.72
C GLN A 326 25.09 -25.46 -8.17
N ILE A 327 23.92 -25.55 -8.82
CA ILE A 327 22.66 -24.96 -8.35
C ILE A 327 22.32 -25.52 -6.96
N THR A 328 22.38 -26.85 -6.81
CA THR A 328 22.11 -27.52 -5.53
C THR A 328 23.08 -27.09 -4.42
N THR A 329 24.37 -26.95 -4.72
CA THR A 329 25.36 -26.44 -3.75
C THR A 329 25.02 -25.02 -3.29
N ARG A 330 24.57 -24.13 -4.19
CA ARG A 330 24.13 -22.77 -3.83
C ARG A 330 22.86 -22.77 -3.00
N LEU A 331 21.89 -23.62 -3.34
CA LEU A 331 20.67 -23.79 -2.55
C LEU A 331 20.99 -24.29 -1.13
N ASN A 332 21.93 -25.23 -0.99
CA ASN A 332 22.40 -25.66 0.33
C ASN A 332 23.13 -24.56 1.12
N LYS A 333 23.85 -23.65 0.45
CA LYS A 333 24.40 -22.48 1.12
C LYS A 333 23.30 -21.59 1.70
N LEU A 334 22.24 -21.34 0.94
CA LEU A 334 21.07 -20.56 1.39
C LEU A 334 20.37 -21.20 2.60
N ILE A 335 20.22 -22.53 2.61
CA ILE A 335 19.65 -23.28 3.74
C ILE A 335 20.47 -23.07 5.02
N ASN A 336 21.79 -23.04 4.91
CA ASN A 336 22.70 -22.94 6.04
C ASN A 336 22.99 -21.49 6.49
N MET A 337 22.31 -20.49 5.91
CA MET A 337 22.46 -19.10 6.35
C MET A 337 21.72 -18.87 7.68
N ALA A 338 22.37 -18.15 8.60
CA ALA A 338 21.77 -17.68 9.84
C ALA A 338 21.45 -16.17 9.76
N PRO A 339 20.27 -15.73 10.23
CA PRO A 339 19.10 -16.55 10.60
C PRO A 339 18.49 -17.23 9.36
N ALA A 340 17.75 -18.32 9.59
CA ALA A 340 17.01 -19.01 8.53
C ALA A 340 15.91 -18.09 7.96
N ARG A 341 15.70 -18.12 6.64
CA ARG A 341 14.95 -17.07 5.92
C ARG A 341 13.77 -17.61 5.16
N PHE A 342 12.72 -16.79 5.06
CA PHE A 342 11.62 -17.00 4.13
C PHE A 342 11.86 -16.23 2.83
N TYR A 343 11.53 -16.88 1.72
CA TYR A 343 11.66 -16.36 0.37
C TYR A 343 10.28 -16.12 -0.25
N ILE A 344 10.23 -15.18 -1.20
CA ILE A 344 9.03 -14.82 -1.94
C ILE A 344 8.99 -15.62 -3.25
N LEU A 345 8.12 -16.61 -3.37
CA LEU A 345 8.03 -17.46 -4.56
C LEU A 345 6.80 -17.05 -5.39
N PRO A 346 6.93 -16.79 -6.70
CA PRO A 346 5.77 -16.62 -7.58
C PRO A 346 4.90 -17.89 -7.57
N VAL A 347 3.59 -17.71 -7.58
CA VAL A 347 2.64 -18.82 -7.79
C VAL A 347 2.00 -18.67 -9.15
N LEU A 348 2.09 -19.73 -9.95
CA LEU A 348 1.60 -19.83 -11.32
C LEU A 348 0.14 -20.25 -11.34
N GLU A 349 -0.65 -19.76 -12.30
CA GLU A 349 -2.07 -20.09 -12.44
C GLU A 349 -2.36 -21.61 -12.49
N SER A 350 -1.45 -22.37 -13.10
CA SER A 350 -1.52 -23.82 -13.29
C SER A 350 -0.14 -24.46 -13.06
N ASP A 351 -0.03 -25.76 -13.35
CA ASP A 351 1.28 -26.43 -13.38
C ASP A 351 2.23 -25.77 -14.38
N PRO A 352 3.56 -25.77 -14.11
CA PRO A 352 4.53 -25.14 -14.98
C PRO A 352 4.49 -25.64 -16.42
N ILE A 353 4.43 -24.71 -17.37
CA ILE A 353 4.53 -24.94 -18.80
C ILE A 353 5.98 -24.68 -19.22
N ILE A 354 6.65 -25.74 -19.65
CA ILE A 354 8.01 -25.69 -20.22
C ILE A 354 7.94 -25.18 -21.67
N ASN A 355 8.90 -24.36 -22.09
CA ASN A 355 8.92 -23.68 -23.40
C ASN A 355 7.70 -22.77 -23.67
N GLY A 356 7.04 -22.31 -22.60
CA GLY A 356 5.91 -21.40 -22.64
C GLY A 356 6.03 -20.28 -21.61
N LYS A 357 5.04 -19.41 -21.59
CA LYS A 357 4.94 -18.32 -20.63
C LYS A 357 3.92 -18.67 -19.56
N ASN A 358 4.34 -18.59 -18.30
CA ASN A 358 3.53 -18.94 -17.15
C ASN A 358 2.98 -17.68 -16.49
N ARG A 359 1.65 -17.60 -16.32
CA ARG A 359 1.01 -16.45 -15.67
C ARG A 359 1.14 -16.57 -14.15
N VAL A 360 1.65 -15.52 -13.51
CA VAL A 360 1.72 -15.39 -12.05
C VAL A 360 0.38 -14.92 -11.51
N ILE A 361 -0.14 -15.54 -10.45
CA ILE A 361 -1.42 -15.16 -9.82
C ILE A 361 -1.25 -14.60 -8.40
N GLY A 362 -0.05 -14.71 -7.82
CA GLY A 362 0.27 -14.26 -6.48
C GLY A 362 1.63 -14.76 -6.01
N PHE A 363 1.87 -14.69 -4.70
CA PHE A 363 3.18 -14.90 -4.11
C PHE A 363 3.10 -15.72 -2.82
N ALA A 364 3.84 -16.82 -2.78
CA ALA A 364 4.02 -17.69 -1.64
C ALA A 364 5.22 -17.25 -0.80
N ARG A 365 5.13 -17.44 0.51
CA ARG A 365 6.17 -17.24 1.51
C ARG A 365 6.60 -18.62 2.00
N MET A 366 7.77 -19.06 1.54
CA MET A 366 8.31 -20.38 1.91
C MET A 366 9.78 -20.30 2.30
N ARG A 367 10.18 -21.16 3.22
CA ARG A 367 11.58 -21.34 3.62
C ARG A 367 12.15 -22.56 2.92
N LEU A 368 13.34 -22.44 2.37
CA LEU A 368 14.05 -23.58 1.80
C LEU A 368 14.59 -24.45 2.94
N ALA A 369 14.15 -25.72 3.01
CA ALA A 369 14.50 -26.64 4.10
C ALA A 369 15.55 -27.66 3.67
N LYS A 370 15.46 -28.18 2.45
CA LYS A 370 16.39 -29.17 1.90
C LYS A 370 16.54 -29.01 0.39
N ALA A 371 17.77 -29.22 -0.10
CA ALA A 371 18.05 -29.34 -1.53
C ALA A 371 19.03 -30.49 -1.75
N THR A 372 18.65 -31.48 -2.56
CA THR A 372 19.50 -32.64 -2.88
C THR A 372 19.63 -32.81 -4.38
N PHE A 373 20.84 -33.15 -4.81
CA PHE A 373 21.15 -33.50 -6.19
C PHE A 373 21.11 -35.02 -6.29
N ASP A 374 20.36 -35.52 -7.26
CA ASP A 374 20.33 -36.94 -7.61
C ASP A 374 21.29 -37.17 -8.79
N PRO A 375 22.42 -37.88 -8.60
CA PRO A 375 23.40 -38.09 -9.67
C PRO A 375 22.88 -39.02 -10.76
N ASP A 376 21.95 -39.93 -10.45
CA ASP A 376 21.47 -40.94 -11.39
C ASP A 376 20.54 -40.33 -12.45
N ASP A 377 19.78 -39.31 -12.05
CA ASP A 377 18.83 -38.58 -12.90
C ASP A 377 19.29 -37.15 -13.22
N SER A 378 20.44 -36.73 -12.67
CA SER A 378 20.94 -35.34 -12.74
C SER A 378 19.90 -34.29 -12.30
N SER A 379 18.97 -34.66 -11.42
CA SER A 379 17.82 -33.85 -11.02
C SER A 379 18.01 -33.22 -9.64
N ILE A 380 17.24 -32.14 -9.41
CA ILE A 380 17.25 -31.40 -8.14
C ILE A 380 15.95 -31.70 -7.41
N LYS A 381 16.04 -32.21 -6.17
CA LYS A 381 14.90 -32.42 -5.28
C LYS A 381 14.92 -31.35 -4.19
N LEU A 382 13.82 -30.63 -4.05
CA LEU A 382 13.68 -29.55 -3.08
C LEU A 382 12.60 -29.88 -2.06
N GLN A 383 12.84 -29.49 -0.82
CA GLN A 383 11.83 -29.47 0.23
C GLN A 383 11.75 -28.06 0.80
N MET A 384 10.52 -27.56 0.91
CA MET A 384 10.26 -26.20 1.39
C MET A 384 9.21 -26.22 2.50
N GLU A 385 9.37 -25.32 3.45
CA GLU A 385 8.46 -25.12 4.56
C GLU A 385 7.55 -23.93 4.29
N ILE A 386 6.24 -24.12 4.45
CA ILE A 386 5.26 -23.05 4.34
C ILE A 386 5.31 -22.14 5.57
N GLY A 387 5.44 -20.84 5.34
CA GLY A 387 5.42 -19.85 6.44
C GLY A 387 4.01 -19.48 6.88
N GLN A 388 3.90 -18.58 7.85
CA GLN A 388 2.67 -17.84 8.11
C GLN A 388 2.46 -16.76 7.04
N ALA A 389 1.21 -16.35 6.79
CA ALA A 389 0.97 -15.17 5.96
C ALA A 389 1.40 -13.90 6.70
N ARG A 390 2.30 -13.16 6.07
CA ARG A 390 3.01 -12.02 6.67
C ARG A 390 3.35 -10.99 5.61
N PRO A 391 3.40 -9.70 5.96
CA PRO A 391 3.91 -8.69 5.04
C PRO A 391 5.39 -8.94 4.78
N MET A 392 5.79 -8.92 3.52
CA MET A 392 7.22 -9.01 3.17
C MET A 392 7.74 -7.65 2.74
N ALA A 393 9.03 -7.44 2.92
CA ALA A 393 9.68 -6.29 2.33
C ALA A 393 9.55 -6.23 0.82
N ASN A 394 9.43 -5.02 0.28
CA ASN A 394 9.28 -4.76 -1.16
C ASN A 394 7.99 -5.34 -1.79
N ALA A 395 7.07 -5.89 -0.99
CA ALA A 395 5.75 -6.32 -1.43
C ALA A 395 4.76 -5.14 -1.41
N SER A 396 3.88 -5.10 -2.39
CA SER A 396 2.87 -4.04 -2.54
C SER A 396 1.57 -4.58 -3.12
N VAL A 397 0.50 -3.81 -2.94
CA VAL A 397 -0.80 -4.07 -3.54
C VAL A 397 -1.07 -3.02 -4.61
N GLY A 398 -1.21 -3.47 -5.85
CA GLY A 398 -1.60 -2.67 -6.99
C GLY A 398 -3.10 -2.44 -6.94
N THR A 399 -3.51 -1.26 -6.47
CA THR A 399 -4.89 -0.73 -6.52
C THR A 399 -5.99 -1.49 -5.77
N GLN A 400 -5.74 -2.65 -5.17
CA GLN A 400 -6.78 -3.43 -4.49
C GLN A 400 -6.91 -3.02 -3.03
N VAL A 401 -7.93 -2.21 -2.76
CA VAL A 401 -8.48 -2.02 -1.42
C VAL A 401 -9.07 -3.37 -0.97
N ALA A 402 -9.09 -3.66 0.34
CA ALA A 402 -9.94 -4.78 0.79
C ALA A 402 -11.38 -4.56 0.31
N ALA A 403 -12.18 -5.60 0.14
CA ALA A 403 -13.56 -5.43 -0.33
C ALA A 403 -14.57 -5.52 0.83
N ILE A 404 -15.70 -4.82 0.72
CA ILE A 404 -16.90 -5.05 1.55
C ILE A 404 -17.81 -6.01 0.76
N PRO A 405 -18.39 -7.06 1.38
CA PRO A 405 -19.37 -7.90 0.72
C PRO A 405 -20.55 -7.02 0.27
N GLN A 406 -20.78 -6.90 -1.03
CA GLN A 406 -21.96 -6.20 -1.54
C GLN A 406 -23.18 -7.11 -1.42
N LEU A 407 -24.17 -6.69 -0.64
CA LEU A 407 -25.54 -7.20 -0.74
C LEU A 407 -26.18 -6.59 -2.00
N GLY A 408 -25.77 -7.09 -3.17
CA GLY A 408 -26.37 -6.78 -4.47
C GLY A 408 -25.79 -5.58 -5.22
N ALA A 409 -24.83 -5.82 -6.12
CA ALA A 409 -24.67 -5.10 -7.40
C ALA A 409 -23.59 -5.79 -8.27
N ALA A 410 -23.91 -6.05 -9.52
CA ALA A 410 -23.13 -6.84 -10.46
C ALA A 410 -21.95 -6.10 -11.13
N PHE A 411 -21.35 -5.08 -10.51
CA PHE A 411 -20.35 -4.21 -11.19
C PHE A 411 -18.99 -4.04 -10.48
N ILE A 412 -18.75 -4.74 -9.38
CA ILE A 412 -17.39 -5.11 -9.00
C ILE A 412 -17.38 -6.62 -9.15
N GLN A 413 -16.53 -7.18 -10.02
CA GLN A 413 -16.34 -8.63 -10.04
C GLN A 413 -16.06 -9.04 -8.60
N ALA A 414 -17.03 -9.69 -7.97
CA ALA A 414 -16.87 -10.26 -6.66
C ALA A 414 -15.60 -11.09 -6.75
N ALA A 415 -14.59 -10.74 -5.96
CA ALA A 415 -13.44 -11.58 -5.77
C ALA A 415 -13.98 -12.99 -5.56
N GLN A 416 -13.71 -13.90 -6.51
CA GLN A 416 -14.26 -15.24 -6.43
C GLN A 416 -13.78 -15.82 -5.10
N SER A 417 -14.74 -15.97 -4.18
CA SER A 417 -14.61 -16.74 -2.95
C SER A 417 -14.01 -18.09 -3.33
N GLY A 418 -12.71 -18.27 -3.11
CA GLY A 418 -12.00 -19.51 -3.45
C GLY A 418 -10.53 -19.35 -3.85
N THR A 419 -10.07 -18.17 -4.29
CA THR A 419 -8.65 -18.00 -4.66
C THR A 419 -7.87 -17.28 -3.56
N VAL A 420 -6.80 -17.92 -3.10
CA VAL A 420 -6.01 -17.50 -1.93
C VAL A 420 -5.29 -16.14 -2.11
N PHE A 421 -5.19 -15.68 -3.36
CA PHE A 421 -4.55 -14.40 -3.75
C PHE A 421 -5.54 -13.30 -4.12
N SER A 422 -6.80 -13.44 -3.71
CA SER A 422 -7.82 -12.39 -3.84
C SER A 422 -7.82 -11.47 -2.63
N PRO A 423 -8.25 -10.20 -2.77
CA PRO A 423 -8.42 -9.30 -1.63
C PRO A 423 -9.29 -9.93 -0.54
N ARG A 424 -8.84 -9.79 0.70
CA ARG A 424 -9.62 -10.15 1.88
C ARG A 424 -10.85 -9.26 1.99
N VAL A 425 -11.92 -9.84 2.51
CA VAL A 425 -13.24 -9.23 2.56
C VAL A 425 -13.60 -8.87 4.01
N PHE A 426 -14.09 -7.66 4.23
CA PHE A 426 -14.57 -7.17 5.52
C PHE A 426 -15.99 -7.65 5.78
N SER A 427 -16.17 -8.64 6.66
CA SER A 427 -17.49 -9.08 7.12
C SER A 427 -17.93 -8.36 8.41
N GLN A 428 -19.19 -8.56 8.83
CA GLN A 428 -19.67 -8.10 10.15
C GLN A 428 -18.84 -8.66 11.32
N ASN A 429 -18.22 -9.83 11.14
CA ASN A 429 -17.39 -10.49 12.16
C ASN A 429 -15.89 -10.17 12.03
N GLY A 430 -15.51 -9.20 11.19
CA GLY A 430 -14.12 -8.83 10.93
C GLY A 430 -13.63 -9.22 9.53
N LEU A 431 -12.31 -9.09 9.31
CA LEU A 431 -11.67 -9.39 8.03
C LEU A 431 -11.49 -10.91 7.87
N SER A 432 -11.71 -11.44 6.67
CA SER A 432 -11.58 -12.88 6.39
C SER A 432 -10.24 -13.46 6.85
N ALA A 433 -10.20 -14.69 7.37
CA ALA A 433 -8.99 -15.29 7.93
C ALA A 433 -7.79 -15.29 6.96
N LEU A 434 -6.59 -15.15 7.53
CA LEU A 434 -5.35 -15.19 6.75
C LEU A 434 -5.10 -16.60 6.20
N PRO A 435 -4.83 -16.74 4.89
CA PRO A 435 -4.32 -17.99 4.36
C PRO A 435 -2.91 -18.29 4.87
N ARG A 436 -2.44 -19.53 4.71
CA ARG A 436 -1.08 -19.93 5.11
C ARG A 436 -0.10 -19.58 4.01
N GLY A 437 1.11 -19.19 4.40
CA GLY A 437 2.24 -19.03 3.49
C GLY A 437 2.06 -18.01 2.38
N ILE A 438 1.22 -17.00 2.54
CA ILE A 438 1.06 -15.96 1.51
C ILE A 438 1.85 -14.72 1.85
N VAL A 439 2.51 -14.16 0.84
CA VAL A 439 3.12 -12.84 0.97
C VAL A 439 2.03 -11.79 0.99
N MET A 440 1.98 -11.05 2.10
CA MET A 440 1.04 -9.96 2.28
C MET A 440 1.73 -8.62 2.00
N ALA A 441 0.93 -7.58 1.90
CA ALA A 441 1.37 -6.20 1.94
C ALA A 441 0.32 -5.35 2.67
N PRO A 442 0.73 -4.26 3.36
CA PRO A 442 -0.22 -3.31 3.93
C PRO A 442 -1.06 -2.67 2.83
N ALA A 443 -2.36 -2.54 3.08
CA ALA A 443 -3.31 -1.88 2.18
C ALA A 443 -4.36 -1.13 2.98
N LEU A 444 -4.92 -0.10 2.35
CA LEU A 444 -6.00 0.69 2.93
C LEU A 444 -7.28 -0.15 3.04
N SER A 445 -7.99 0.06 4.14
CA SER A 445 -9.35 -0.44 4.34
C SER A 445 -10.35 0.31 3.44
N PRO A 446 -11.34 -0.37 2.85
CA PRO A 446 -12.42 0.24 2.06
C PRO A 446 -13.49 0.88 2.95
N ARG A 447 -13.43 0.65 4.27
CA ARG A 447 -14.45 1.16 5.18
C ARG A 447 -14.36 2.67 5.17
N ALA A 448 -15.46 3.32 4.78
CA ALA A 448 -15.61 4.75 4.94
C ALA A 448 -15.70 5.04 6.44
N ILE A 449 -14.61 5.54 7.01
CA ILE A 449 -14.61 6.07 8.37
C ILE A 449 -14.72 7.57 8.22
N ASN A 450 -15.90 8.10 8.53
CA ASN A 450 -16.12 9.53 8.50
C ASN A 450 -15.16 10.20 9.50
N GLY A 451 -14.19 10.95 8.98
CA GLY A 451 -13.50 11.98 9.75
C GLY A 451 -14.49 13.11 10.07
N GLY A 452 -14.34 13.74 11.22
CA GLY A 452 -15.31 14.69 11.76
C GLY A 452 -15.46 15.97 10.93
N GLU A 453 -16.35 16.83 11.44
CA GLU A 453 -17.00 17.96 10.77
C GLU A 453 -16.11 18.70 9.75
N ILE A 454 -16.68 18.92 8.56
CA ILE A 454 -16.11 19.73 7.46
C ILE A 454 -16.23 21.20 7.81
#